data_AF-A0A4R2QRS5-F1
#
_entry.id   AF-A0A4R2QRS5-F1
#
_cell.length_a   1.000
_cell.length_b   1.000
_cell.length_c   1.000
_cell.angle_alpha   90.00
_cell.angle_beta   90.00
_cell.angle_gamma   90.00
#
_symmetry.space_group_name_H-M   'P 1'
#
loop_
_entity.id
_entity.type
_entity.pdbx_description
1 polymer ?
#
loop_
_entity_poly.entity_id
_entity_poly.type
_entity_poly.pdbx_seq_one_letter_code
_entity_poly.pdbx_strand_id
1 'polypeptide(L)'
;MSRFDNTEYQPGMPLPSRKETHARKKGKSKKRDELKAQEQQRLQEQERLQEQQRLQEQQRSQEEPQQAEPDQAAHLRELQTAREESRQQDLKAERDAAQLQQLNAIRAETRRQLELQSTQEAAPRQELQAAEEQVAAVTAVLTPTDVPVDPDVEEEETEPVIGKWTYRLLLTFVPILLLLVIAYGKLGYVHQVPDLVRENVSAYEQGEGFLILKPWWFGPPVYKLDSYMSGPDTTFPQYQLKLHDFSAIVDQPIVLWRFQNDFLQP
;
A
#
# COMPACT_ATOMS: atom_id res chain seq x y z
N MET A 1 -2.42 32.00 26.09
CA MET A 1 -3.45 32.87 26.70
C MET A 1 -2.85 34.25 26.89
N SER A 2 -3.10 35.18 25.96
CA SER A 2 -2.58 36.55 26.02
C SER A 2 -3.61 37.42 26.76
N ARG A 3 -3.20 38.00 27.89
CA ARG A 3 -4.02 38.92 28.69
C ARG A 3 -3.89 40.31 28.08
N PHE A 4 -5.00 40.91 27.68
CA PHE A 4 -5.06 42.30 27.27
C PHE A 4 -4.93 43.19 28.51
N ASP A 5 -3.84 43.96 28.59
CA ASP A 5 -3.69 45.04 29.54
C ASP A 5 -4.59 46.22 29.11
N ASN A 6 -5.67 46.44 29.86
CA ASN A 6 -6.63 47.53 29.66
C ASN A 6 -6.24 48.74 30.52
N THR A 7 -5.17 49.45 30.16
CA THR A 7 -4.73 50.67 30.86
C THR A 7 -5.19 51.99 30.25
N GLU A 8 -5.98 51.98 29.17
CA GLU A 8 -6.35 53.21 28.43
C GLU A 8 -7.82 53.65 28.51
N TYR A 9 -8.62 53.10 29.43
CA TYR A 9 -10.00 53.61 29.62
C TYR A 9 -10.05 54.75 30.64
N GLN A 10 -10.15 55.99 30.16
CA GLN A 10 -10.52 57.13 30.99
C GLN A 10 -12.05 57.25 31.11
N PRO A 11 -12.59 57.49 32.31
CA PRO A 11 -14.03 57.66 32.53
C PRO A 11 -14.51 58.97 31.86
N GLY A 12 -15.29 58.84 30.78
CA GLY A 12 -15.84 59.96 30.01
C GLY A 12 -15.78 59.82 28.49
N MET A 13 -15.07 58.81 27.96
CA MET A 13 -15.08 58.56 26.52
C MET A 13 -16.37 57.87 26.05
N PRO A 14 -16.99 58.33 24.95
CA PRO A 14 -18.17 57.69 24.38
C PRO A 14 -17.79 56.28 23.90
N LEU A 15 -18.49 55.27 24.42
CA LEU A 15 -18.36 53.88 23.98
C LEU A 15 -18.52 53.82 22.45
N PRO A 16 -17.62 53.15 21.71
CA PRO A 16 -17.80 52.98 20.28
C PRO A 16 -19.12 52.27 20.02
N SER A 17 -20.06 53.02 19.45
CA SER A 17 -21.41 52.55 19.12
C SER A 17 -21.30 51.34 18.19
N ARG A 18 -21.91 50.23 18.61
CA ARG A 18 -21.87 48.90 17.98
C ARG A 18 -22.44 48.84 16.55
N LYS A 19 -22.80 49.99 15.95
CA LYS A 19 -23.49 50.08 14.65
C LYS A 19 -22.66 50.64 13.49
N GLU A 20 -21.41 51.08 13.70
CA GLU A 20 -20.60 51.71 12.62
C GLU A 20 -19.51 50.84 11.98
N THR A 21 -19.41 49.55 12.31
CA THR A 21 -18.36 48.67 11.77
C THR A 21 -18.67 48.05 10.40
N HIS A 22 -19.87 48.26 9.84
CA HIS A 22 -20.29 47.55 8.61
C HIS A 22 -20.12 48.33 7.30
N ALA A 23 -19.88 49.65 7.32
CA ALA A 23 -19.81 50.43 6.07
C ALA A 23 -18.40 50.50 5.44
N ARG A 24 -17.32 50.23 6.19
CA ARG A 24 -15.93 50.45 5.71
C ARG A 24 -15.25 49.23 5.08
N LYS A 25 -15.93 48.07 4.99
CA LYS A 25 -15.35 46.81 4.46
C LYS A 25 -15.59 46.56 2.96
N LYS A 26 -16.54 47.24 2.30
CA LYS A 26 -16.87 46.96 0.89
C LYS A 26 -15.84 47.50 -0.13
N GLY A 27 -15.03 48.50 0.22
CA GLY A 27 -13.99 49.03 -0.68
C GLY A 27 -12.70 48.19 -0.75
N LYS A 28 -12.35 47.47 0.32
CA LYS A 28 -11.10 46.67 0.39
C LYS A 28 -11.20 45.31 -0.30
N SER A 29 -12.40 44.74 -0.45
CA SER A 29 -12.56 43.47 -1.19
C SER A 29 -12.37 43.69 -2.68
N LYS A 30 -13.01 44.71 -3.27
CA LYS A 30 -12.89 45.00 -4.70
C LYS A 30 -11.44 45.22 -5.15
N LYS A 31 -10.65 45.95 -4.35
CA LYS A 31 -9.22 46.17 -4.63
C LYS A 31 -8.38 44.89 -4.49
N ARG A 32 -8.79 43.94 -3.63
CA ARG A 32 -8.10 42.65 -3.48
C ARG A 32 -8.44 41.69 -4.62
N ASP A 33 -9.68 41.72 -5.11
CA ASP A 33 -10.13 40.89 -6.22
C ASP A 33 -9.51 41.37 -7.54
N GLU A 34 -9.38 42.68 -7.73
CA GLU A 34 -8.69 43.29 -8.88
C GLU A 34 -7.18 42.98 -8.89
N LEU A 35 -6.53 42.99 -7.71
CA LEU A 35 -5.11 42.67 -7.58
C LEU A 35 -4.82 41.18 -7.85
N LYS A 36 -5.73 40.28 -7.43
CA LYS A 36 -5.65 38.85 -7.78
C LYS A 36 -5.85 38.60 -9.28
N ALA A 37 -6.79 39.31 -9.91
CA ALA A 37 -6.99 39.19 -11.35
C ALA A 37 -5.76 39.65 -12.14
N GLN A 38 -5.11 40.73 -11.69
CA GLN A 38 -3.86 41.23 -12.29
C GLN A 38 -2.68 40.26 -12.09
N GLU A 39 -2.57 39.65 -10.92
CA GLU A 39 -1.53 38.64 -10.63
C GLU A 39 -1.73 37.38 -11.48
N GLN A 40 -2.98 36.96 -11.68
CA GLN A 40 -3.31 35.82 -12.52
C GLN A 40 -2.99 36.07 -14.01
N GLN A 41 -3.20 37.30 -14.50
CA GLN A 41 -2.79 37.69 -15.86
C GLN A 41 -1.27 37.64 -16.03
N ARG A 42 -0.50 38.11 -15.04
CA ARG A 42 0.97 38.04 -15.09
C ARG A 42 1.49 36.60 -15.15
N LEU A 43 0.87 35.70 -14.39
CA LEU A 43 1.24 34.28 -14.43
C LEU A 43 0.95 33.65 -15.80
N GLN A 44 -0.21 33.95 -16.39
CA GLN A 44 -0.54 33.48 -17.74
C GLN A 44 0.42 34.02 -18.81
N GLU A 45 0.81 35.29 -18.70
CA GLU A 45 1.77 35.89 -19.64
C GLU A 45 3.17 35.28 -19.48
N GLN A 46 3.59 35.00 -18.24
CA GLN A 46 4.83 34.30 -17.95
C GLN A 46 4.84 32.87 -18.51
N GLU A 47 3.73 32.15 -18.38
CA GLU A 47 3.59 30.79 -18.93
C GLU A 47 3.66 30.79 -20.45
N ARG A 48 3.01 31.75 -21.13
CA ARG A 48 3.13 31.92 -22.60
C ARG A 48 4.55 32.22 -23.05
N LEU A 49 5.29 33.06 -22.32
CA LEU A 49 6.68 33.35 -22.64
C LEU A 49 7.57 32.12 -22.48
N GLN A 50 7.31 31.31 -21.45
CA GLN A 50 8.04 30.07 -21.22
C GLN A 50 7.74 29.02 -22.30
N GLU A 51 6.47 28.90 -22.72
CA GLU A 51 6.06 28.03 -23.81
C GLU A 51 6.68 28.48 -25.15
N GLN A 52 6.73 29.78 -25.41
CA GLN A 52 7.40 30.33 -26.59
C GLN A 52 8.91 30.04 -26.59
N GLN A 53 9.59 30.14 -25.45
CA GLN A 53 11.00 29.75 -25.34
C GLN A 53 11.21 28.27 -25.62
N ARG A 54 10.34 27.39 -25.11
CA ARG A 54 10.41 25.95 -25.39
C ARG A 54 10.25 25.64 -26.88
N LEU A 55 9.29 26.29 -27.53
CA LEU A 55 9.09 26.13 -28.97
C LEU A 55 10.30 26.63 -29.77
N GLN A 56 10.92 27.73 -29.35
CA GLN A 56 12.13 28.25 -29.97
C GLN A 56 13.34 27.32 -29.76
N GLU A 57 13.52 26.74 -28.57
CA GLU A 57 14.55 25.72 -28.32
C GLU A 57 14.30 24.46 -29.18
N GLN A 58 13.04 24.03 -29.30
CA GLN A 58 12.70 22.86 -30.10
C GLN A 58 12.97 23.07 -31.60
N GLN A 59 12.72 24.28 -32.12
CA GLN A 59 13.10 24.65 -33.48
C GLN A 59 14.62 24.73 -33.64
N ARG A 60 15.34 25.29 -32.66
CA ARG A 60 16.80 25.37 -32.67
C ARG A 60 17.46 23.98 -32.66
N SER A 61 16.86 23.01 -31.96
CA SER A 61 17.32 21.61 -31.98
C SER A 61 17.02 20.90 -33.31
N GLN A 62 16.07 21.37 -34.10
CA GLN A 62 15.76 20.83 -35.43
C GLN A 62 16.58 21.50 -36.55
N GLU A 63 16.97 22.76 -36.38
CA GLU A 63 17.78 23.53 -37.33
C GLU A 63 19.30 23.30 -37.21
N GLU A 64 19.76 22.32 -36.43
CA GLU A 64 21.17 21.91 -36.41
C GLU A 64 21.41 20.65 -37.26
N PRO A 65 21.41 20.71 -38.60
CA PRO A 65 22.02 19.67 -39.41
C PRO A 65 23.50 20.00 -39.67
N GLN A 66 24.34 18.99 -39.37
CA GLN A 66 25.54 18.64 -40.15
C GLN A 66 26.74 19.60 -40.09
N GLN A 67 27.54 19.52 -39.02
CA GLN A 67 29.01 19.53 -39.12
C GLN A 67 29.70 19.19 -37.78
N ALA A 68 29.25 18.15 -37.08
CA ALA A 68 30.01 17.58 -35.98
C ALA A 68 30.54 16.21 -36.39
N GLU A 69 31.85 16.02 -36.24
CA GLU A 69 32.54 14.73 -36.45
C GLU A 69 31.78 13.59 -35.73
N PRO A 70 31.73 12.39 -36.32
CA PRO A 70 30.95 11.26 -35.79
C PRO A 70 31.31 10.89 -34.33
N ASP A 71 32.51 11.23 -33.86
CA ASP A 71 32.95 10.95 -32.48
C ASP A 71 32.31 11.89 -31.43
N GLN A 72 31.97 13.14 -31.78
CA GLN A 72 31.35 14.08 -30.83
C GLN A 72 29.85 13.81 -30.63
N ALA A 73 29.16 13.38 -31.69
CA ALA A 73 27.75 13.02 -31.61
C ALA A 73 27.50 11.76 -30.77
N ALA A 74 28.42 10.78 -30.82
CA ALA A 74 28.39 9.61 -29.96
C ALA A 74 28.59 10.01 -28.49
N HIS A 75 29.57 10.88 -28.21
CA HIS A 75 29.86 11.33 -26.85
C HIS A 75 28.70 12.12 -26.21
N LEU A 76 28.02 12.98 -26.98
CA LEU A 76 26.84 13.71 -26.49
C LEU A 76 25.66 12.77 -26.18
N ARG A 77 25.47 11.70 -26.96
CA ARG A 77 24.43 10.70 -26.68
C ARG A 77 24.75 9.92 -25.40
N GLU A 78 26.00 9.53 -25.21
CA GLU A 78 26.45 8.85 -24.00
C GLU A 78 26.27 9.72 -22.75
N LEU A 79 26.54 11.02 -22.86
CA LEU A 79 26.35 11.97 -21.76
C LEU A 79 24.87 12.22 -21.44
N GLN A 80 24.00 12.18 -22.47
CA GLN A 80 22.55 12.24 -22.29
C GLN A 80 22.01 10.97 -21.63
N THR A 81 22.42 9.78 -22.07
CA THR A 81 21.99 8.52 -21.45
C THR A 81 22.47 8.43 -20.00
N ALA A 82 23.73 8.81 -19.71
CA ALA A 82 24.24 8.83 -18.34
C ALA A 82 23.44 9.80 -17.43
N ARG A 83 22.98 10.93 -17.98
CA ARG A 83 22.15 11.89 -17.23
C ARG A 83 20.73 11.36 -16.99
N GLU A 84 20.16 10.64 -17.94
CA GLU A 84 18.85 10.00 -17.78
C GLU A 84 18.92 8.84 -16.79
N GLU A 85 19.96 8.01 -16.85
CA GLU A 85 20.22 6.94 -15.89
C GLU A 85 20.38 7.48 -14.47
N SER A 86 21.16 8.56 -14.28
CA SER A 86 21.28 9.22 -12.98
C SER A 86 19.93 9.73 -12.45
N ARG A 87 19.08 10.33 -13.32
CA ARG A 87 17.74 10.75 -12.93
C ARG A 87 16.84 9.58 -12.53
N GLN A 88 16.92 8.48 -13.26
CA GLN A 88 16.16 7.27 -12.91
C GLN A 88 16.63 6.69 -11.57
N GLN A 89 17.93 6.75 -11.30
CA GLN A 89 18.49 6.29 -10.03
C GLN A 89 18.03 7.16 -8.85
N ASP A 90 17.97 8.49 -9.02
CA ASP A 90 17.45 9.41 -8.00
C ASP A 90 15.96 9.15 -7.71
N LEU A 91 15.15 8.95 -8.76
CA LEU A 91 13.72 8.62 -8.62
C LEU A 91 13.51 7.28 -7.93
N LYS A 92 14.39 6.30 -8.19
CA LYS A 92 14.36 5.00 -7.50
C LYS A 92 14.71 5.16 -6.02
N ALA A 93 15.76 5.93 -5.70
CA ALA A 93 16.15 6.20 -4.33
C ALA A 93 15.04 6.95 -3.55
N GLU A 94 14.33 7.88 -4.19
CA GLU A 94 13.20 8.59 -3.58
C GLU A 94 12.02 7.63 -3.29
N ARG A 95 11.71 6.72 -4.20
CA ARG A 95 10.69 5.67 -3.99
C ARG A 95 11.06 4.74 -2.84
N ASP A 96 12.30 4.30 -2.78
CA ASP A 96 12.80 3.42 -1.72
C ASP A 96 12.74 4.14 -0.35
N ALA A 97 13.11 5.42 -0.30
CA ALA A 97 13.01 6.23 0.92
C ALA A 97 11.55 6.40 1.39
N ALA A 98 10.62 6.66 0.46
CA ALA A 98 9.20 6.76 0.77
C ALA A 98 8.63 5.42 1.29
N GLN A 99 9.06 4.30 0.70
CA GLN A 99 8.64 2.96 1.14
C GLN A 99 9.16 2.62 2.54
N LEU A 100 10.40 2.99 2.86
CA LEU A 100 10.95 2.85 4.22
C LEU A 100 10.20 3.71 5.23
N GLN A 101 9.79 4.92 4.86
CA GLN A 101 9.00 5.79 5.72
C GLN A 101 7.61 5.18 6.01
N GLN A 102 6.96 4.58 5.01
CA GLN A 102 5.69 3.86 5.21
C GLN A 102 5.85 2.65 6.13
N LEU A 103 6.89 1.83 5.95
CA LEU A 103 7.15 0.68 6.83
C LEU A 103 7.39 1.11 8.28
N ASN A 104 8.11 2.21 8.49
CA ASN A 104 8.32 2.76 9.83
C ASN A 104 7.01 3.30 10.44
N ALA A 105 6.14 3.94 9.66
CA ALA A 105 4.83 4.38 10.12
C ALA A 105 3.95 3.19 10.54
N ILE A 106 3.88 2.14 9.71
CA ILE A 106 3.15 0.91 10.03
C ILE A 106 3.69 0.28 11.32
N ARG A 107 5.02 0.16 11.46
CA ARG A 107 5.63 -0.39 12.67
C ARG A 107 5.30 0.44 13.92
N ALA A 108 5.26 1.76 13.81
CA ALA A 108 4.86 2.64 14.91
C ALA A 108 3.38 2.46 15.29
N GLU A 109 2.49 2.30 14.31
CA GLU A 109 1.07 2.03 14.54
C GLU A 109 0.84 0.67 15.19
N THR A 110 1.51 -0.38 14.70
CA THR A 110 1.45 -1.72 15.30
C THR A 110 1.91 -1.70 16.76
N ARG A 111 2.98 -0.96 17.07
CA ARG A 111 3.45 -0.81 18.45
C ARG A 111 2.41 -0.14 19.35
N ARG A 112 1.74 0.91 18.86
CA ARG A 112 0.65 1.58 19.60
C ARG A 112 -0.53 0.65 19.83
N GLN A 113 -0.92 -0.16 18.84
CA GLN A 113 -1.99 -1.14 19.01
C GLN A 113 -1.65 -2.18 20.07
N LEU A 114 -0.40 -2.63 20.09
CA LEU A 114 0.08 -3.62 21.07
C LEU A 114 0.13 -3.02 22.49
N GLU A 115 0.53 -1.76 22.64
CA GLU A 115 0.45 -1.03 23.92
C GLU A 115 -1.01 -0.83 24.40
N LEU A 116 -1.94 -0.57 23.48
CA LEU A 116 -3.36 -0.47 23.82
C LEU A 116 -3.95 -1.81 24.26
N GLN A 117 -3.61 -2.90 23.56
CA GLN A 117 -4.04 -4.26 23.95
C GLN A 117 -3.46 -4.66 25.31
N SER A 118 -2.16 -4.44 25.55
CA SER A 118 -1.55 -4.79 26.83
C SER A 118 -2.13 -3.99 28.00
N THR A 119 -2.48 -2.72 27.77
CA THR A 119 -3.17 -1.91 28.78
C THR A 119 -4.59 -2.43 29.05
N GLN A 120 -5.29 -2.88 28.02
CA GLN A 120 -6.65 -3.44 28.14
C GLN A 120 -6.67 -4.79 28.86
N GLU A 121 -5.62 -5.62 28.69
CA GLU A 121 -5.47 -6.89 29.42
C GLU A 121 -4.97 -6.71 30.86
N ALA A 122 -4.22 -5.63 31.15
CA ALA A 122 -3.73 -5.35 32.50
C ALA A 122 -4.85 -4.92 33.47
N ALA A 123 -5.87 -4.22 32.97
CA ALA A 123 -7.01 -3.77 33.79
C ALA A 123 -7.80 -4.91 34.47
N PRO A 124 -8.28 -5.96 33.77
CA PRO A 124 -9.00 -7.06 34.42
C PRO A 124 -8.09 -7.91 35.32
N ARG A 125 -6.79 -7.99 35.04
CA ARG A 125 -5.83 -8.71 35.89
C ARG A 125 -5.61 -8.02 37.24
N GLN A 126 -5.55 -6.69 37.27
CA GLN A 126 -5.46 -5.95 38.53
C GLN A 126 -6.75 -6.06 39.35
N GLU A 127 -7.92 -6.07 38.71
CA GLU A 127 -9.19 -6.29 39.41
C GLU A 127 -9.29 -7.71 39.98
N LEU A 128 -8.82 -8.73 39.25
CA LEU A 128 -8.73 -10.11 39.75
C LEU A 128 -7.77 -10.23 40.95
N GLN A 129 -6.58 -9.61 40.89
CA GLN A 129 -5.65 -9.62 42.03
C GLN A 129 -6.20 -8.87 43.25
N ALA A 130 -6.86 -7.73 43.05
CA ALA A 130 -7.51 -7.00 44.14
C ALA A 130 -8.71 -7.77 44.73
N ALA A 131 -9.42 -8.55 43.92
CA ALA A 131 -10.48 -9.43 44.39
C ALA A 131 -9.91 -10.63 45.15
N GLU A 132 -8.83 -11.25 44.69
CA GLU A 132 -8.11 -12.31 45.41
C GLU A 132 -7.58 -11.81 46.76
N GLU A 133 -7.03 -10.61 46.82
CA GLU A 133 -6.54 -10.02 48.08
C GLU A 133 -7.69 -9.71 49.05
N GLN A 134 -8.86 -9.30 48.55
CA GLN A 134 -10.07 -9.15 49.36
C GLN A 134 -10.62 -10.50 49.85
N VAL A 135 -10.60 -11.54 49.02
CA VAL A 135 -11.00 -12.89 49.41
C VAL A 135 -10.01 -13.46 50.44
N ALA A 136 -8.70 -13.26 50.26
CA ALA A 136 -7.68 -13.66 51.22
C ALA A 136 -7.81 -12.91 52.56
N ALA A 137 -8.09 -11.60 52.52
CA ALA A 137 -8.33 -10.80 53.72
C ALA A 137 -9.63 -11.19 54.45
N VAL A 138 -10.70 -11.53 53.73
CA VAL A 138 -11.95 -12.04 54.31
C VAL A 138 -11.78 -13.45 54.87
N THR A 139 -10.97 -14.29 54.22
CA THR A 139 -10.65 -15.66 54.68
C THR A 139 -9.74 -15.65 55.92
N ALA A 140 -8.83 -14.67 56.05
CA ALA A 140 -7.98 -14.50 57.21
C ALA A 140 -8.71 -13.98 58.47
N VAL A 141 -9.91 -13.39 58.32
CA VAL A 141 -10.73 -12.89 59.45
C VAL A 141 -11.73 -13.95 59.96
N LEU A 142 -11.93 -15.07 59.25
CA LEU A 142 -12.97 -16.07 59.54
C LEU A 142 -12.48 -17.44 60.02
N THR A 143 -11.20 -17.63 60.36
CA THR A 143 -10.73 -18.89 60.95
C THR A 143 -10.67 -18.83 62.48
N PRO A 144 -11.59 -19.55 63.15
CA PRO A 144 -11.14 -20.49 64.16
C PRO A 144 -11.56 -21.91 63.81
N THR A 145 -10.67 -22.82 64.15
CA THR A 145 -10.91 -24.25 64.45
C THR A 145 -10.79 -25.23 63.28
N ASP A 146 -9.68 -25.96 63.34
CA ASP A 146 -9.47 -27.37 63.00
C ASP A 146 -10.57 -28.07 62.19
N VAL A 147 -10.32 -28.20 60.90
CA VAL A 147 -10.83 -29.31 60.09
C VAL A 147 -9.64 -29.88 59.32
N PRO A 148 -9.30 -31.18 59.44
CA PRO A 148 -8.30 -31.80 58.59
C PRO A 148 -8.89 -31.90 57.19
N VAL A 149 -8.42 -31.04 56.29
CA VAL A 149 -8.74 -31.07 54.86
C VAL A 149 -7.73 -31.99 54.19
N ASP A 150 -8.22 -33.08 53.61
CA ASP A 150 -7.47 -33.97 52.74
C ASP A 150 -6.78 -33.18 51.61
N PRO A 151 -5.49 -33.42 51.33
CA PRO A 151 -4.76 -32.74 50.27
C PRO A 151 -4.97 -33.46 48.94
N ASP A 152 -6.21 -33.54 48.46
CA ASP A 152 -6.53 -33.93 47.08
C ASP A 152 -7.37 -32.82 46.46
N VAL A 153 -6.80 -31.63 46.38
CA VAL A 153 -7.27 -30.60 45.43
C VAL A 153 -6.58 -30.93 44.12
N GLU A 154 -7.20 -31.81 43.35
CA GLU A 154 -6.90 -31.98 41.93
C GLU A 154 -7.00 -30.61 41.29
N GLU A 155 -5.88 -30.12 40.76
CA GLU A 155 -5.87 -29.03 39.79
C GLU A 155 -6.83 -29.46 38.69
N GLU A 156 -8.00 -28.82 38.58
CA GLU A 156 -8.87 -28.91 37.42
C GLU A 156 -8.10 -28.31 36.23
N GLU A 157 -7.16 -29.09 35.71
CA GLU A 157 -6.70 -29.01 34.35
C GLU A 157 -7.97 -29.08 33.52
N THR A 158 -8.35 -27.93 32.96
CA THR A 158 -9.46 -27.81 32.03
C THR A 158 -9.07 -28.55 30.75
N GLU A 159 -9.10 -29.88 30.81
CA GLU A 159 -8.97 -30.74 29.65
C GLU A 159 -10.09 -30.32 28.70
N PRO A 160 -9.78 -29.81 27.49
CA PRO A 160 -10.84 -29.54 26.54
C PRO A 160 -11.55 -30.87 26.30
N VAL A 161 -12.89 -30.88 26.46
CA VAL A 161 -13.81 -32.02 26.20
C VAL A 161 -13.88 -32.31 24.69
N ILE A 162 -12.74 -32.25 24.02
CA ILE A 162 -12.49 -32.58 22.64
C ILE A 162 -11.80 -33.92 22.73
N GLY A 163 -12.56 -35.00 22.49
CA GLY A 163 -12.03 -36.36 22.57
C GLY A 163 -10.69 -36.50 21.83
N LYS A 164 -9.80 -37.35 22.34
CA LYS A 164 -8.43 -37.54 21.80
C LYS A 164 -8.39 -37.76 20.28
N TRP A 165 -9.44 -38.34 19.70
CA TRP A 165 -9.64 -38.48 18.26
C TRP A 165 -9.93 -37.16 17.53
N THR A 166 -10.77 -36.31 18.10
CA THR A 166 -11.08 -34.99 17.56
C THR A 166 -9.84 -34.10 17.59
N TYR A 167 -9.02 -34.16 18.65
CA TYR A 167 -7.75 -33.43 18.71
C TYR A 167 -6.78 -33.89 17.62
N ARG A 168 -6.64 -35.21 17.40
CA ARG A 168 -5.80 -35.76 16.32
C ARG A 168 -6.32 -35.39 14.93
N LEU A 169 -7.63 -35.44 14.71
CA LEU A 169 -8.25 -34.98 13.46
C LEU A 169 -8.01 -33.50 13.26
N LEU A 170 -8.20 -32.67 14.29
CA LEU A 170 -8.00 -31.23 14.18
C LEU A 170 -6.53 -30.90 13.88
N LEU A 171 -5.58 -31.52 14.58
CA LEU A 171 -4.16 -31.33 14.35
C LEU A 171 -3.66 -31.81 12.98
N THR A 172 -4.35 -32.74 12.32
CA THR A 172 -3.91 -33.30 11.04
C THR A 172 -4.72 -32.75 9.87
N PHE A 173 -6.04 -32.73 9.99
CA PHE A 173 -6.96 -32.28 8.96
C PHE A 173 -6.84 -30.78 8.72
N VAL A 174 -6.74 -29.96 9.78
CA VAL A 174 -6.62 -28.50 9.61
C VAL A 174 -5.38 -28.10 8.82
N PRO A 175 -4.16 -28.57 9.12
CA PRO A 175 -2.99 -28.20 8.31
C PRO A 175 -3.04 -28.80 6.91
N ILE A 176 -3.60 -30.00 6.72
CA ILE A 176 -3.77 -30.58 5.38
C ILE A 176 -4.74 -29.74 4.55
N LEU A 177 -5.88 -29.37 5.14
CA LEU A 177 -6.88 -28.51 4.49
C LEU A 177 -6.28 -27.14 4.19
N LEU A 178 -5.52 -26.56 5.14
CA LEU A 178 -4.82 -25.29 4.95
C LEU A 178 -3.82 -25.38 3.78
N LEU A 179 -3.02 -26.44 3.72
CA LEU A 179 -2.09 -26.68 2.62
C LEU A 179 -2.81 -26.84 1.28
N LEU A 180 -3.94 -27.55 1.25
CA LEU A 180 -4.78 -27.70 0.06
C LEU A 180 -5.35 -26.35 -0.40
N VAL A 181 -5.84 -25.53 0.52
CA VAL A 181 -6.38 -24.19 0.23
C VAL A 181 -5.25 -23.27 -0.25
N ILE A 182 -4.07 -23.34 0.35
CA ILE A 182 -2.91 -22.55 -0.08
C ILE A 182 -2.46 -22.99 -1.48
N ALA A 183 -2.35 -24.31 -1.71
CA ALA A 183 -1.97 -24.85 -3.01
C ALA A 183 -2.99 -24.47 -4.09
N TYR A 184 -4.29 -24.66 -3.84
CA TYR A 184 -5.36 -24.26 -4.76
C TYR A 184 -5.37 -22.74 -4.99
N GLY A 185 -5.12 -21.98 -3.93
CA GLY A 185 -5.12 -20.53 -3.94
C GLY A 185 -3.88 -19.89 -4.56
N LYS A 186 -2.79 -20.63 -4.80
CA LYS A 186 -1.53 -20.10 -5.35
C LYS A 186 -1.08 -20.75 -6.64
N LEU A 187 -1.60 -21.92 -6.97
CA LEU A 187 -1.31 -22.60 -8.23
C LEU A 187 -2.32 -22.18 -9.30
N GLY A 188 -1.83 -21.97 -10.51
CA GLY A 188 -2.63 -21.76 -11.70
C GLY A 188 -2.21 -22.73 -12.79
N TYR A 189 -3.15 -23.26 -13.55
CA TYR A 189 -2.90 -24.03 -14.75
C TYR A 189 -3.15 -23.14 -15.97
N VAL A 190 -2.13 -22.97 -16.82
CA VAL A 190 -2.19 -22.17 -18.04
C VAL A 190 -2.14 -23.10 -19.22
N HIS A 191 -3.05 -22.91 -20.16
CA HIS A 191 -3.06 -23.69 -21.40
C HIS A 191 -3.53 -22.85 -22.58
N GLN A 192 -3.40 -23.40 -23.79
CA GLN A 192 -3.67 -22.68 -25.04
C GLN A 192 -2.90 -21.36 -25.11
N VAL A 193 -1.56 -21.45 -25.00
CA VAL A 193 -0.69 -20.29 -25.08
C VAL A 193 -0.53 -19.87 -26.55
N PRO A 194 -0.98 -18.66 -26.94
CA PRO A 194 -0.87 -18.17 -28.31
C PRO A 194 0.58 -17.87 -28.67
N ASP A 195 0.92 -17.96 -29.95
CA ASP A 195 2.30 -17.79 -30.44
C ASP A 195 2.88 -16.43 -30.06
N LEU A 196 2.06 -15.38 -30.06
CA LEU A 196 2.44 -14.04 -29.57
C LEU A 196 3.06 -14.08 -28.17
N VAL A 197 2.53 -14.90 -27.26
CA VAL A 197 3.08 -15.03 -25.90
C VAL A 197 4.32 -15.90 -25.90
N ARG A 198 4.36 -16.96 -26.72
CA ARG A 198 5.52 -17.87 -26.81
C ARG A 198 6.76 -17.15 -27.33
N GLU A 199 6.58 -16.24 -28.28
CA GLU A 199 7.68 -15.46 -28.89
C GLU A 199 8.23 -14.38 -27.96
N ASN A 200 7.38 -13.81 -27.09
CA ASN A 200 7.77 -12.73 -26.18
C ASN A 200 8.16 -13.22 -24.77
N VAL A 201 7.76 -14.44 -24.39
CA VAL A 201 7.96 -14.98 -23.05
C VAL A 201 8.62 -16.36 -23.12
N SER A 202 9.91 -16.39 -22.83
CA SER A 202 10.74 -17.60 -22.92
C SER A 202 10.25 -18.77 -22.08
N ALA A 203 9.53 -18.50 -20.98
CA ALA A 203 8.99 -19.53 -20.11
C ALA A 203 7.91 -20.41 -20.77
N TYR A 204 7.28 -19.94 -21.86
CA TYR A 204 6.22 -20.64 -22.58
C TYR A 204 6.64 -21.16 -23.97
N GLU A 205 7.94 -21.13 -24.31
CA GLU A 205 8.43 -21.55 -25.63
C GLU A 205 8.06 -23.00 -25.99
N GLN A 206 8.07 -23.89 -25.00
CA GLN A 206 7.91 -25.34 -25.22
C GLN A 206 6.89 -25.94 -24.26
N GLY A 207 5.80 -26.47 -24.83
CA GLY A 207 4.74 -27.17 -24.10
C GLY A 207 3.36 -26.70 -24.50
N GLU A 208 2.35 -27.51 -24.18
CA GLU A 208 0.94 -27.17 -24.42
C GLU A 208 0.23 -26.66 -23.17
N GLY A 209 0.72 -27.07 -21.98
CA GLY A 209 0.18 -26.67 -20.69
C GLY A 209 1.27 -26.43 -19.64
N PHE A 210 1.01 -25.50 -18.73
CA PHE A 210 1.98 -25.01 -17.76
C PHE A 210 1.33 -24.87 -16.39
N LEU A 211 2.02 -25.33 -15.35
CA LEU A 211 1.66 -25.05 -13.96
C LEU A 211 2.46 -23.84 -13.50
N ILE A 212 1.76 -22.78 -13.11
CA ILE A 212 2.36 -21.51 -12.69
C ILE A 212 2.05 -21.22 -11.22
N LEU A 213 2.92 -20.44 -10.60
CA LEU A 213 2.65 -19.82 -9.30
C LEU A 213 2.10 -18.41 -9.52
N LYS A 214 0.83 -18.18 -9.17
CA LYS A 214 0.23 -16.85 -9.29
C LYS A 214 0.59 -15.97 -8.09
N PRO A 215 0.88 -14.67 -8.29
CA PRO A 215 1.19 -13.77 -7.19
C PRO A 215 -0.05 -13.43 -6.36
N TRP A 216 -1.25 -13.44 -6.96
CA TRP A 216 -2.53 -13.22 -6.27
C TRP A 216 -3.15 -14.50 -5.70
N TRP A 217 -3.98 -14.33 -4.66
CA TRP A 217 -4.74 -15.41 -4.04
C TRP A 217 -6.05 -15.72 -4.78
N PHE A 218 -6.71 -14.70 -5.31
CA PHE A 218 -8.06 -14.82 -5.89
C PHE A 218 -8.01 -14.76 -7.42
N GLY A 219 -8.54 -15.79 -8.06
CA GLY A 219 -8.58 -15.88 -9.52
C GLY A 219 -8.91 -17.31 -9.96
N PRO A 220 -9.28 -17.53 -11.22
CA PRO A 220 -9.58 -18.87 -11.71
C PRO A 220 -8.36 -19.78 -11.55
N PRO A 221 -8.56 -21.08 -11.31
CA PRO A 221 -7.47 -22.05 -11.24
C PRO A 221 -6.92 -22.40 -12.62
N VAL A 222 -7.69 -22.16 -13.69
CA VAL A 222 -7.35 -22.49 -15.07
C VAL A 222 -7.45 -21.24 -15.94
N TYR A 223 -6.41 -20.96 -16.73
CA TYR A 223 -6.30 -19.81 -17.62
C TYR A 223 -6.12 -20.27 -19.07
N LYS A 224 -6.97 -19.77 -19.95
CA LYS A 224 -6.90 -19.95 -21.40
C LYS A 224 -6.32 -18.69 -22.03
N LEU A 225 -5.02 -18.68 -22.32
CA LEU A 225 -4.37 -17.45 -22.80
C LEU A 225 -4.93 -17.00 -24.16
N ASP A 226 -5.24 -17.93 -25.04
CA ASP A 226 -5.85 -17.63 -26.34
C ASP A 226 -7.19 -16.86 -26.23
N SER A 227 -7.97 -17.09 -25.16
CA SER A 227 -9.25 -16.39 -24.95
C SER A 227 -9.12 -14.88 -24.74
N TYR A 228 -7.91 -14.40 -24.43
CA TYR A 228 -7.62 -12.97 -24.24
C TYR A 228 -7.14 -12.28 -25.52
N MET A 229 -6.91 -13.03 -26.60
CA MET A 229 -6.67 -12.45 -27.92
C MET A 229 -7.98 -11.90 -28.48
N SER A 230 -8.01 -10.64 -28.93
CA SER A 230 -9.22 -10.05 -29.54
C SER A 230 -9.12 -9.92 -31.06
N GLY A 231 -8.16 -10.61 -31.67
CA GLY A 231 -7.94 -10.61 -33.11
C GLY A 231 -6.48 -10.92 -33.47
N PRO A 232 -6.22 -11.23 -34.75
CA PRO A 232 -4.90 -11.61 -35.25
C PRO A 232 -3.85 -10.49 -35.14
N ASP A 233 -4.29 -9.22 -35.14
CA ASP A 233 -3.40 -8.06 -35.09
C ASP A 233 -3.13 -7.53 -33.67
N THR A 234 -3.44 -8.32 -32.63
CA THR A 234 -3.24 -7.88 -31.24
C THR A 234 -1.74 -7.82 -30.94
N THR A 235 -1.23 -6.65 -30.56
CA THR A 235 0.19 -6.52 -30.14
C THR A 235 0.40 -7.00 -28.70
N PHE A 236 1.62 -7.42 -28.36
CA PHE A 236 1.94 -7.95 -27.03
C PHE A 236 1.60 -6.96 -25.87
N PRO A 237 1.88 -5.64 -25.97
CA PRO A 237 1.46 -4.69 -24.93
C PRO A 237 -0.07 -4.56 -24.79
N GLN A 238 -0.80 -4.61 -25.91
CA GLN A 238 -2.27 -4.59 -25.88
C GLN A 238 -2.84 -5.87 -25.27
N TYR A 239 -2.19 -7.00 -25.51
CA TYR A 239 -2.55 -8.28 -24.90
C TYR A 239 -2.32 -8.25 -23.39
N GLN A 240 -1.18 -7.75 -22.90
CA GLN A 240 -0.92 -7.55 -21.46
C GLN A 240 -1.99 -6.67 -20.79
N LEU A 241 -2.39 -5.58 -21.45
CA LEU A 241 -3.46 -4.70 -20.95
C LEU A 241 -4.81 -5.42 -20.79
N LYS A 242 -5.13 -6.39 -21.65
CA LYS A 242 -6.37 -7.19 -21.59
C LYS A 242 -6.34 -8.28 -20.53
N LEU A 243 -5.16 -8.77 -20.17
CA LEU A 243 -5.03 -9.68 -19.04
C LEU A 243 -5.34 -8.99 -17.71
N HIS A 244 -5.30 -7.65 -17.67
CA HIS A 244 -5.58 -6.85 -16.46
C HIS A 244 -4.80 -7.38 -15.26
N ASP A 245 -5.50 -7.79 -14.20
CA ASP A 245 -4.93 -8.31 -12.95
C ASP A 245 -4.12 -9.60 -13.16
N PHE A 246 -4.29 -10.27 -14.30
CA PHE A 246 -3.60 -11.51 -14.64
C PHE A 246 -2.33 -11.29 -15.49
N SER A 247 -1.91 -10.03 -15.73
CA SER A 247 -0.74 -9.75 -16.59
C SER A 247 0.54 -10.40 -16.06
N ALA A 248 0.66 -10.61 -14.74
CA ALA A 248 1.84 -11.22 -14.15
C ALA A 248 2.09 -12.67 -14.61
N ILE A 249 1.08 -13.36 -15.17
CA ILE A 249 1.26 -14.66 -15.83
C ILE A 249 2.25 -14.54 -17.00
N VAL A 250 2.29 -13.38 -17.65
CA VAL A 250 3.03 -13.12 -18.87
C VAL A 250 4.26 -12.25 -18.59
N ASP A 251 4.16 -11.30 -17.65
CA ASP A 251 5.26 -10.37 -17.34
C ASP A 251 6.42 -11.07 -16.59
N GLN A 252 6.10 -11.90 -15.60
CA GLN A 252 7.07 -12.59 -14.75
C GLN A 252 6.58 -14.00 -14.42
N PRO A 253 6.51 -14.90 -15.41
CA PRO A 253 6.00 -16.25 -15.20
C PRO A 253 6.92 -17.05 -14.27
N ILE A 254 6.35 -17.49 -13.13
CA ILE A 254 6.98 -18.50 -12.29
C ILE A 254 6.38 -19.85 -12.66
N VAL A 255 6.99 -20.51 -13.65
CA VAL A 255 6.59 -21.85 -14.10
C VAL A 255 7.16 -22.90 -13.16
N LEU A 256 6.29 -23.67 -12.53
CA LEU A 256 6.65 -24.77 -11.65
C LEU A 256 6.79 -26.09 -12.42
N TRP A 257 5.93 -26.30 -13.41
CA TRP A 257 5.92 -27.53 -14.19
C TRP A 257 5.44 -27.27 -15.62
N ARG A 258 5.96 -28.04 -16.57
CA ARG A 258 5.56 -28.03 -17.98
C ARG A 258 5.01 -29.38 -18.37
N PHE A 259 3.92 -29.38 -19.12
CA PHE A 259 3.29 -30.58 -19.64
C PHE A 259 3.53 -30.68 -21.14
N GLN A 260 3.94 -31.87 -21.59
CA GLN A 260 4.15 -32.13 -23.01
C GLN A 260 2.84 -32.11 -23.79
N ASN A 261 1.77 -32.64 -23.20
CA ASN A 261 0.42 -32.66 -23.77
C ASN A 261 -0.54 -31.91 -22.83
N ASP A 262 -1.47 -31.14 -23.41
CA ASP A 262 -2.55 -30.51 -22.66
C ASP A 262 -3.65 -31.53 -22.34
N PHE A 263 -3.80 -31.90 -21.07
CA PHE A 263 -4.83 -32.85 -20.63
C PHE A 263 -6.25 -32.27 -20.67
N LEU A 264 -6.39 -30.96 -20.86
CA LEU A 264 -7.67 -30.27 -20.97
C LEU A 264 -8.07 -29.99 -22.42
N GLN A 265 -7.24 -30.36 -23.40
CA GLN A 265 -7.62 -30.38 -24.82
C GLN A 265 -8.16 -31.77 -25.20
N PRO A 266 -9.39 -31.85 -25.73
CA PRO A 266 -9.94 -33.09 -26.29
C PRO A 266 -9.29 -33.48 -27.62
#